data_AF-A0A350EXU3-F1
#
_entry.id   AF-A0A350EXU3-F1
#
_cell.length_a   1.000
_cell.length_b   1.000
_cell.length_c   1.000
_cell.angle_alpha   90.00
_cell.angle_beta   90.00
_cell.angle_gamma   90.00
#
_symmetry.space_group_name_H-M   'P 1'
#
loop_
_entity.id
_entity.type
_entity.pdbx_description
1 polymer ?
#
loop_
_entity_poly.entity_id
_entity_poly.type
_entity_poly.pdbx_seq_one_letter_code
_entity_poly.pdbx_strand_id
1 'polypeptide(L)'
;VALPTIEMAALAPMLGNSLSPAGQAAAHLRLLEGGILDGYATVTNLATRPIEPMGSVRDIEGRIEFHDRRAEISSFRASLGGQPVRAGGTFAWNAGGLTNANVFLQATNISLVRSVDLFLRGDLDLRITADGRTPPKISGEVALNDSLLFQDIGNLVKLDLKQPEQRPPFFSVPEPPLARWGLDVRVRGKEFLRVLSPVFRGSVSTGLQLTGTLKEPAALGDVSIEKGQILFPFGSLDVTRGAVQLTRQNPHLPRVDFRGQGMNFGYNISVEVTGNSDSPNIIFNSVPSLSTREIMLMLTAGEIPSGAYSYTDVDKASKLGYFLGKEFINQLLGLDPGEDKLLFRTGEYVTDDGQLTYRIEYRLIDWLSVFGEYTRFRDYNGGLKFNLYSR
;
A
#
# COMPACT_ATOMS: atom_id res chain seq x y z
N VAL A 1 34.05 28.50 18.98
CA VAL A 1 34.68 27.26 18.46
C VAL A 1 34.39 27.16 16.98
N ALA A 2 35.42 27.32 16.15
CA ALA A 2 35.34 26.96 14.74
C ALA A 2 35.80 25.50 14.63
N LEU A 3 34.87 24.61 14.28
CA LEU A 3 35.19 23.24 13.91
C LEU A 3 35.48 23.25 12.41
N PRO A 4 36.71 22.88 11.99
CA PRO A 4 37.00 22.69 10.57
C PRO A 4 36.11 21.57 10.02
N THR A 5 36.11 21.40 8.70
CA THR A 5 35.41 20.27 8.08
C THR A 5 35.96 18.95 8.63
N ILE A 6 35.10 18.16 9.26
CA ILE A 6 35.43 16.88 9.89
C ILE A 6 34.64 15.78 9.19
N GLU A 7 35.34 14.67 8.90
CA GLU A 7 34.71 13.44 8.44
C GLU A 7 33.85 12.84 9.56
N MET A 8 32.60 12.51 9.26
CA MET A 8 31.66 11.94 10.25
C MET A 8 32.13 10.61 10.81
N ALA A 9 32.99 9.89 10.08
CA ALA A 9 33.67 8.69 10.57
C ALA A 9 34.47 8.97 11.86
N ALA A 10 35.09 10.14 11.99
CA ALA A 10 35.81 10.54 13.20
C ALA A 10 34.88 10.84 14.38
N LEU A 11 33.61 11.14 14.11
CA LEU A 11 32.57 11.39 15.12
C LEU A 11 31.75 10.14 15.46
N ALA A 12 32.02 8.98 14.82
CA ALA A 12 31.23 7.76 14.95
C ALA A 12 30.87 7.34 16.39
N PRO A 13 31.77 7.43 17.39
CA PRO A 13 31.43 7.09 18.78
C PRO A 13 30.39 8.03 19.42
N MET A 14 30.22 9.24 18.88
CA MET A 14 29.27 10.25 19.32
C MET A 14 27.99 10.29 18.47
N LEU A 15 28.01 9.63 17.30
CA LEU A 15 26.83 9.48 16.47
C LEU A 15 25.89 8.49 17.16
N GLY A 16 24.73 8.99 17.60
CA GLY A 16 23.65 8.14 18.08
C GLY A 16 23.18 7.15 17.00
N ASN A 17 22.21 6.31 17.34
CA ASN A 17 21.77 5.21 16.46
C ASN A 17 21.07 5.65 15.16
N SER A 18 20.84 6.94 14.93
CA SER A 18 20.09 7.45 13.78
C SER A 18 20.97 7.81 12.58
N LEU A 19 22.25 8.15 12.78
CA LEU A 19 23.16 8.59 11.71
C LEU A 19 24.15 7.50 11.32
N SER A 20 24.47 7.45 10.03
CA SER A 20 25.61 6.69 9.54
C SER A 20 26.89 7.53 9.67
N PRO A 21 28.06 6.91 9.89
CA PRO A 21 29.34 7.60 9.96
C PRO A 21 29.87 7.96 8.56
N ALA A 22 29.04 8.57 7.72
CA ALA A 22 29.35 8.97 6.35
C ALA A 22 29.11 10.47 6.15
N GLY A 23 29.91 11.07 5.27
CA GLY A 23 29.85 12.49 4.92
C GLY A 23 30.69 13.38 5.83
N GLN A 24 30.49 14.69 5.68
CA GLN A 24 31.27 15.72 6.34
C GLN A 24 30.37 16.71 7.09
N ALA A 25 30.87 17.21 8.21
CA ALA A 25 30.25 18.29 8.96
C ALA A 25 31.27 19.40 9.21
N ALA A 26 30.83 20.65 9.13
CA ALA A 26 31.61 21.82 9.55
C ALA A 26 30.72 22.72 10.39
N ALA A 27 31.29 23.41 11.37
CA ALA A 27 30.50 24.28 12.23
C ALA A 27 31.33 25.47 12.70
N HIS A 28 30.75 26.66 12.64
CA HIS A 28 31.29 27.84 13.27
C HIS A 28 30.33 28.25 14.38
N LEU A 29 30.59 27.83 15.61
CA LEU A 29 29.67 28.02 16.73
C LEU A 29 30.33 28.78 17.88
N ARG A 30 29.65 29.78 18.41
CA ARG A 30 30.01 30.47 19.66
C ARG A 30 29.01 30.05 20.73
N LEU A 31 29.48 29.25 21.69
CA LEU A 31 28.73 28.90 22.89
C LEU A 31 28.96 30.00 23.93
N LEU A 32 27.88 30.65 24.36
CA LEU A 32 27.88 31.66 25.40
C LEU A 32 27.29 31.09 26.70
N GLU A 33 27.49 31.79 27.82
CA GLU A 33 26.92 31.39 29.12
C GLU A 33 25.39 31.22 29.03
N GLY A 34 24.85 30.21 29.74
CA GLY A 34 23.41 29.91 29.72
C GLY A 34 22.94 29.01 28.57
N GLY A 35 23.86 28.44 27.77
CA GLY A 35 23.53 27.51 26.67
C GLY A 35 23.05 28.19 25.39
N ILE A 36 23.47 29.44 25.22
CA ILE A 36 23.22 30.31 24.07
C ILE A 36 24.21 29.94 22.96
N LEU A 37 23.73 29.73 21.74
CA LEU A 37 24.52 29.28 20.59
C LEU A 37 24.35 30.25 19.41
N ASP A 38 25.45 30.85 18.96
CA ASP A 38 25.47 31.68 17.75
C ASP A 38 26.35 31.06 16.66
N GLY A 39 25.96 31.21 15.40
CA GLY A 39 26.76 30.84 14.24
C GLY A 39 26.06 29.83 13.35
N TYR A 40 26.79 28.92 12.70
CA TYR A 40 26.17 27.97 11.76
C TYR A 40 26.81 26.58 11.80
N ALA A 41 26.04 25.59 11.39
CA ALA A 41 26.53 24.26 11.06
C ALA A 41 26.11 23.88 9.64
N THR A 42 27.03 23.26 8.90
CA THR A 42 26.81 22.72 7.56
C THR A 42 27.13 21.24 7.54
N VAL A 43 26.35 20.50 6.78
CA VAL A 43 26.53 19.07 6.56
C VAL A 43 26.49 18.78 5.07
N THR A 44 27.36 17.88 4.62
CA THR A 44 27.46 17.49 3.21
C THR A 44 27.58 15.98 3.11
N ASN A 45 26.80 15.38 2.20
CA ASN A 45 26.81 13.95 1.93
C ASN A 45 26.59 13.08 3.19
N LEU A 46 25.77 13.54 4.15
CA LEU A 46 25.39 12.69 5.28
C LEU A 46 24.40 11.63 4.83
N ALA A 47 24.35 10.53 5.60
CA ALA A 47 23.30 9.55 5.49
C ALA A 47 22.81 9.08 6.86
N THR A 48 21.54 8.74 6.96
CA THR A 48 20.97 8.08 8.14
C THR A 48 21.24 6.59 8.08
N ARG A 49 21.14 5.92 9.24
CA ARG A 49 20.88 4.48 9.22
C ARG A 49 19.50 4.21 8.60
N PRO A 50 19.22 2.99 8.10
CA PRO A 50 17.88 2.66 7.60
C PRO A 50 16.80 2.97 8.64
N ILE A 51 15.78 3.69 8.22
CA ILE A 51 14.57 3.98 8.99
C ILE A 51 13.49 3.07 8.39
N GLU A 52 13.27 1.92 9.00
CA GLU A 52 12.29 0.97 8.49
C GLU A 52 10.87 1.55 8.56
N PRO A 53 10.03 1.35 7.52
CA PRO A 53 10.27 0.62 6.27
C PRO A 53 10.77 1.49 5.08
N MET A 54 11.11 2.76 5.33
CA MET A 54 11.46 3.76 4.30
C MET A 54 12.90 3.63 3.78
N GLY A 55 13.77 2.92 4.52
CA GLY A 55 15.19 2.79 4.21
C GLY A 55 16.01 4.00 4.68
N SER A 56 17.21 4.19 4.12
CA SER A 56 18.09 5.29 4.53
C SER A 56 17.82 6.58 3.74
N VAL A 57 17.90 7.71 4.44
CA VAL A 57 18.01 9.02 3.83
C VAL A 57 19.48 9.26 3.52
N ARG A 58 19.80 9.60 2.27
CA ARG A 58 21.17 9.77 1.75
C ARG A 58 21.35 11.15 1.13
N ASP A 59 22.57 11.45 0.72
CA ASP A 59 22.93 12.69 0.03
C ASP A 59 22.44 13.93 0.78
N ILE A 60 22.49 13.87 2.12
CA ILE A 60 21.97 14.93 2.97
C ILE A 60 22.94 16.10 2.92
N GLU A 61 22.42 17.21 2.43
CA GLU A 61 23.07 18.52 2.40
C GLU A 61 22.21 19.49 3.19
N GLY A 62 22.82 20.21 4.12
CA GLY A 62 22.06 21.11 4.96
C GLY A 62 22.89 22.20 5.61
N ARG A 63 22.21 23.28 5.96
CA ARG A 63 22.79 24.40 6.71
C ARG A 63 21.79 24.89 7.74
N ILE A 64 22.24 24.92 8.99
CA ILE A 64 21.47 25.40 10.12
C ILE A 64 22.18 26.64 10.66
N GLU A 65 21.46 27.75 10.71
CA GLU A 65 21.87 28.99 11.35
C GLU A 65 21.37 28.98 12.80
N PHE A 66 22.21 29.39 13.73
CA PHE A 66 21.92 29.44 15.15
C PHE A 66 22.05 30.88 15.64
N HIS A 67 21.05 31.32 16.39
CA HIS A 67 21.08 32.59 17.07
C HIS A 67 20.42 32.45 18.43
N ASP A 68 21.21 32.67 19.48
CA ASP A 68 20.79 32.47 20.86
C ASP A 68 20.26 31.04 21.13
N ARG A 69 18.96 30.87 21.41
CA ARG A 69 18.32 29.56 21.63
C ARG A 69 17.36 29.19 20.51
N ARG A 70 17.65 29.71 19.31
CA ARG A 70 16.88 29.50 18.10
C ARG A 70 17.80 29.00 17.00
N ALA A 71 17.22 28.21 16.11
CA ALA A 71 17.87 27.71 14.93
C ALA A 71 16.93 27.80 13.73
N GLU A 72 17.52 28.08 12.58
CA GLU A 72 16.85 28.12 11.29
C GLU A 72 17.52 27.14 10.35
N ILE A 73 16.72 26.22 9.80
CA ILE A 73 17.13 25.32 8.72
C ILE A 73 17.05 26.13 7.42
N SER A 74 18.14 26.86 7.12
CA SER A 74 18.24 27.73 5.94
C SER A 74 18.20 26.95 4.62
N SER A 75 18.72 25.72 4.62
CA SER A 75 18.61 24.79 3.50
C SER A 75 18.71 23.37 4.00
N PHE A 76 17.86 22.48 3.49
CA PHE A 76 18.00 21.03 3.64
C PHE A 76 17.55 20.35 2.35
N ARG A 77 18.42 19.49 1.82
CA ARG A 77 18.14 18.59 0.70
C ARG A 77 18.66 17.21 1.05
N ALA A 78 17.93 16.19 0.64
CA ALA A 78 18.35 14.82 0.79
C ALA A 78 17.72 13.96 -0.32
N SER A 79 18.12 12.69 -0.38
CA SER A 79 17.56 11.67 -1.25
C SER A 79 16.99 10.53 -0.42
N LEU A 80 15.72 10.18 -0.65
CA LEU A 80 15.08 9.01 -0.04
C LEU A 80 14.53 8.13 -1.16
N GLY A 81 14.97 6.87 -1.23
CA GLY A 81 14.60 5.98 -2.33
C GLY A 81 15.01 6.51 -3.72
N GLY A 82 16.02 7.40 -3.79
CA GLY A 82 16.47 8.04 -5.02
C GLY A 82 15.71 9.31 -5.40
N GLN A 83 14.74 9.75 -4.58
CA GLN A 83 13.91 10.92 -4.84
C GLN A 83 14.25 12.06 -3.88
N PRO A 84 14.19 13.32 -4.35
CA PRO A 84 14.59 14.48 -3.55
C PRO A 84 13.60 14.74 -2.42
N VAL A 85 14.14 14.98 -1.23
CA VAL A 85 13.43 15.43 -0.03
C VAL A 85 13.94 16.82 0.34
N ARG A 86 13.03 17.73 0.68
CA ARG A 86 13.35 19.08 1.14
C ARG A 86 12.76 19.30 2.51
N ALA A 87 13.46 20.07 3.33
CA ALA A 87 12.95 20.53 4.61
C ALA A 87 13.45 21.94 4.89
N GLY A 88 12.80 22.61 5.82
CA GLY A 88 13.19 23.96 6.22
C GLY A 88 12.30 24.48 7.34
N GLY A 89 12.68 25.62 7.90
CA GLY A 89 11.93 26.29 8.96
C GLY A 89 12.75 26.47 10.24
N THR A 90 12.06 26.73 11.33
CA THR A 90 12.70 27.24 12.56
C THR A 90 12.36 26.39 13.77
N PHE A 91 13.27 26.33 14.73
CA PHE A 91 13.00 25.75 16.03
C PHE A 91 13.76 26.49 17.13
N ALA A 92 13.23 26.42 18.34
CA ALA A 92 13.79 27.02 19.54
C ALA A 92 13.74 25.99 20.67
N TRP A 93 14.70 26.06 21.59
CA TRP A 93 14.79 25.10 22.70
C TRP A 93 15.16 25.78 24.02
N ASN A 94 14.85 25.08 25.10
CA ASN A 94 15.38 25.38 26.42
C ASN A 94 15.93 24.12 27.10
N ALA A 95 16.26 24.20 28.39
CA ALA A 95 16.77 23.06 29.16
C ALA A 95 15.76 21.89 29.24
N GLY A 96 14.47 22.16 29.03
CA GLY A 96 13.38 21.16 29.03
C GLY A 96 13.01 20.63 27.65
N GLY A 97 13.64 21.08 26.56
CA GLY A 97 13.38 20.61 25.20
C GLY A 97 12.93 21.72 24.23
N LEU A 98 12.21 21.35 23.17
CA LEU A 98 11.71 22.29 22.17
C LEU A 98 10.65 23.23 22.78
N THR A 99 10.87 24.54 22.67
CA THR A 99 9.91 25.58 23.09
C THR A 99 9.09 26.12 21.93
N ASN A 100 9.63 26.02 20.71
CA ASN A 100 8.93 26.33 19.49
C ASN A 100 9.50 25.47 18.37
N ALA A 101 8.66 24.97 17.47
CA ALA A 101 9.13 24.41 16.21
C ALA A 101 8.10 24.68 15.12
N ASN A 102 8.61 24.95 13.93
CA ASN A 102 7.82 25.16 12.74
C ASN A 102 8.64 24.72 11.52
N VAL A 103 8.71 23.41 11.31
CA VAL A 103 9.56 22.79 10.29
C VAL A 103 8.67 22.11 9.25
N PHE A 104 8.90 22.38 7.97
CA PHE A 104 8.23 21.66 6.89
C PHE A 104 9.13 20.55 6.34
N LEU A 105 8.52 19.50 5.80
CA LEU A 105 9.16 18.44 5.04
C LEU A 105 8.32 18.13 3.81
N GLN A 106 8.93 18.20 2.64
CA GLN A 106 8.27 18.02 1.36
C GLN A 106 9.04 17.02 0.49
N ALA A 107 8.31 16.13 -0.15
CA ALA A 107 8.87 15.20 -1.10
C ALA A 107 7.82 14.78 -2.13
N THR A 108 8.27 14.37 -3.31
CA THR A 108 7.38 13.94 -4.41
C THR A 108 7.78 12.53 -4.85
N ASN A 109 6.79 11.66 -4.99
CA ASN A 109 6.92 10.31 -5.52
C ASN A 109 7.97 9.43 -4.81
N ILE A 110 8.12 9.61 -3.49
CA ILE A 110 9.09 8.87 -2.68
C ILE A 110 8.60 7.45 -2.40
N SER A 111 9.54 6.52 -2.17
CA SER A 111 9.22 5.18 -1.67
C SER A 111 9.02 5.25 -0.15
N LEU A 112 7.78 5.11 0.30
CA LEU A 112 7.40 5.08 1.72
C LEU A 112 7.60 3.69 2.33
N VAL A 113 7.36 2.65 1.53
CA VAL A 113 7.64 1.25 1.89
C VAL A 113 8.32 0.61 0.70
N ARG A 114 9.36 -0.17 0.95
CA ARG A 114 10.01 -0.98 -0.07
C ARG A 114 10.38 -2.34 0.50
N SER A 115 9.44 -3.28 0.41
CA SER A 115 9.65 -4.68 0.74
C SER A 115 9.46 -5.56 -0.50
N VAL A 116 9.62 -6.88 -0.33
CA VAL A 116 9.38 -7.86 -1.41
C VAL A 116 7.92 -7.84 -1.86
N ASP A 117 7.01 -7.66 -0.91
CA ASP A 117 5.58 -7.81 -1.14
C ASP A 117 4.85 -6.46 -1.26
N LEU A 118 5.40 -5.36 -0.74
CA LEU A 118 4.75 -4.04 -0.74
C LEU A 118 5.71 -2.96 -1.23
N PHE A 119 5.27 -2.27 -2.28
CA PHE A 119 5.85 -1.04 -2.79
C PHE A 119 4.83 0.07 -2.59
N LEU A 120 5.07 0.94 -1.60
CA LEU A 120 4.20 2.07 -1.30
C LEU A 120 4.92 3.36 -1.69
N ARG A 121 4.27 4.18 -2.50
CA ARG A 121 4.79 5.48 -2.94
C ARG A 121 3.82 6.61 -2.67
N GLY A 122 4.36 7.81 -2.55
CA GLY A 122 3.53 9.00 -2.39
C GLY A 122 4.31 10.30 -2.31
N ASP A 123 3.55 11.37 -2.29
CA ASP A 123 4.00 12.73 -2.04
C ASP A 123 3.80 13.06 -0.56
N LEU A 124 4.75 13.80 0.01
CA LEU A 124 4.71 14.28 1.39
C LEU A 124 4.62 15.80 1.38
N ASP A 125 3.66 16.34 2.13
CA ASP A 125 3.66 17.74 2.56
C ASP A 125 3.34 17.78 4.06
N LEU A 126 4.41 17.71 4.85
CA LEU A 126 4.34 17.53 6.30
C LEU A 126 4.90 18.74 7.03
N ARG A 127 4.40 18.96 8.24
CA ARG A 127 4.80 20.02 9.13
C ARG A 127 4.94 19.52 10.56
N ILE A 128 6.08 19.81 11.17
CA ILE A 128 6.37 19.56 12.58
C ILE A 128 6.19 20.87 13.33
N THR A 129 5.29 20.86 14.31
CA THR A 129 5.02 22.02 15.17
C THR A 129 5.24 21.69 16.63
N ALA A 130 5.80 22.63 17.38
CA ALA A 130 5.90 22.54 18.84
C ALA A 130 5.65 23.93 19.45
N ASP A 131 5.04 23.96 20.63
CA ASP A 131 4.69 25.19 21.37
C ASP A 131 5.33 25.25 22.78
N GLY A 132 6.13 24.22 23.13
CA GLY A 132 6.76 24.09 24.44
C GLY A 132 5.81 23.69 25.58
N ARG A 133 4.51 23.52 25.31
CA ARG A 133 3.50 23.15 26.30
C ARG A 133 3.06 21.70 26.14
N THR A 134 3.01 21.23 24.90
CA THR A 134 2.64 19.85 24.54
C THR A 134 3.77 19.17 23.77
N PRO A 135 3.78 17.83 23.69
CA PRO A 135 4.68 17.11 22.79
C PRO A 135 4.54 17.62 21.34
N PRO A 136 5.63 17.67 20.56
CA PRO A 136 5.57 18.09 19.17
C PRO A 136 4.55 17.29 18.35
N LYS A 137 4.02 17.91 17.31
CA LYS A 137 2.99 17.33 16.45
C LYS A 137 3.46 17.31 15.00
N ILE A 138 3.29 16.17 14.34
CA ILE A 138 3.44 16.02 12.89
C ILE A 138 2.05 16.14 12.27
N SER A 139 1.91 17.06 11.33
CA SER A 139 0.66 17.34 10.63
C SER A 139 0.87 17.50 9.14
N GLY A 140 -0.18 17.39 8.34
CA GLY A 140 -0.12 17.64 6.90
C GLY A 140 -0.76 16.53 6.08
N GLU A 141 -0.22 16.27 4.90
CA GLU A 141 -0.79 15.35 3.93
C GLU A 141 0.24 14.38 3.34
N VAL A 142 -0.22 13.15 3.13
CA VAL A 142 0.44 12.12 2.35
C VAL A 142 -0.49 11.73 1.20
N ALA A 143 -0.08 12.02 -0.02
CA ALA A 143 -0.82 11.64 -1.22
C ALA A 143 -0.18 10.39 -1.84
N LEU A 144 -0.82 9.23 -1.68
CA LEU A 144 -0.34 7.96 -2.18
C LEU A 144 -0.62 7.84 -3.69
N ASN A 145 0.35 7.28 -4.42
CA ASN A 145 0.31 7.09 -5.86
C ASN A 145 1.05 5.82 -6.28
N ASP A 146 0.73 5.27 -7.45
CA ASP A 146 1.46 4.22 -8.18
C ASP A 146 2.13 3.13 -7.30
N SER A 147 1.33 2.52 -6.44
CA SER A 147 1.74 1.56 -5.42
C SER A 147 1.28 0.14 -5.78
N LEU A 148 1.96 -0.86 -5.22
CA LEU A 148 1.79 -2.25 -5.59
C LEU A 148 1.95 -3.19 -4.39
N LEU A 149 0.99 -4.09 -4.23
CA LEU A 149 0.98 -5.15 -3.23
C LEU A 149 0.96 -6.52 -3.93
N PHE A 150 2.04 -7.28 -3.77
CA PHE A 150 2.24 -8.66 -4.19
C PHE A 150 2.21 -9.59 -2.98
N GLN A 151 1.09 -9.68 -2.28
CA GLN A 151 0.99 -10.52 -1.08
C GLN A 151 -0.14 -11.53 -1.20
N ASP A 152 0.09 -12.74 -0.68
CA ASP A 152 -0.99 -13.66 -0.36
C ASP A 152 -1.84 -13.07 0.77
N ILE A 153 -2.99 -12.50 0.41
CA ILE A 153 -3.96 -11.87 1.31
C ILE A 153 -4.41 -12.85 2.40
N GLY A 154 -4.34 -14.17 2.14
CA GLY A 154 -4.65 -15.20 3.14
C GLY A 154 -3.75 -15.13 4.39
N ASN A 155 -2.54 -14.56 4.28
CA ASN A 155 -1.64 -14.37 5.42
C ASN A 155 -1.97 -13.13 6.26
N LEU A 156 -2.82 -12.20 5.78
CA LEU A 156 -3.26 -11.05 6.58
C LEU A 156 -4.19 -11.48 7.75
N VAL A 157 -4.73 -12.69 7.72
CA VAL A 157 -5.55 -13.27 8.80
C VAL A 157 -4.69 -13.67 10.02
N LYS A 158 -3.36 -13.72 9.89
CA LYS A 158 -2.43 -14.17 10.95
C LYS A 158 -1.78 -13.03 11.75
N LEU A 159 -2.23 -11.78 11.59
CA LEU A 159 -1.63 -10.61 12.24
C LEU A 159 -1.89 -10.58 13.76
N ASP A 160 -0.86 -10.30 14.56
CA ASP A 160 -1.03 -10.04 16.00
C ASP A 160 -1.44 -8.58 16.23
N LEU A 161 -2.74 -8.32 16.29
CA LEU A 161 -3.30 -6.99 16.47
C LEU A 161 -2.98 -6.33 17.84
N LYS A 162 -2.29 -7.06 18.74
CA LYS A 162 -1.80 -6.50 20.01
C LYS A 162 -0.49 -5.73 19.84
N GLN A 163 0.31 -6.02 18.81
CA GLN A 163 1.56 -5.32 18.54
C GLN A 163 1.30 -4.08 17.68
N PRO A 164 1.65 -2.85 18.14
CA PRO A 164 1.40 -1.62 17.39
C PRO A 164 1.96 -1.61 15.96
N GLU A 165 3.13 -2.20 15.77
CA GLU A 165 3.80 -2.32 14.47
C GLU A 165 3.13 -3.32 13.52
N GLN A 166 2.33 -4.27 14.03
CA GLN A 166 1.67 -5.32 13.23
C GLN A 166 0.19 -5.05 12.95
N ARG A 167 -0.36 -3.94 13.46
CA ARG A 167 -1.75 -3.54 13.24
C ARG A 167 -1.82 -2.23 12.47
N PRO A 168 -2.90 -1.95 11.72
CA PRO A 168 -3.05 -0.68 11.01
C PRO A 168 -2.77 0.52 11.94
N PRO A 169 -1.92 1.49 11.55
CA PRO A 169 -1.31 1.71 10.21
C PRO A 169 0.03 0.98 9.92
N PHE A 170 0.38 -0.08 10.66
CA PHE A 170 1.54 -0.96 10.46
C PHE A 170 2.90 -0.29 10.64
N PHE A 171 3.00 0.60 11.63
CA PHE A 171 4.26 1.17 12.08
C PHE A 171 4.16 1.58 13.56
N SER A 172 5.30 1.66 14.23
CA SER A 172 5.44 2.25 15.57
C SER A 172 6.87 2.75 15.75
N VAL A 173 7.03 3.90 16.40
CA VAL A 173 8.35 4.44 16.80
C VAL A 173 8.36 4.53 18.33
N PRO A 174 8.81 3.48 19.04
CA PRO A 174 8.74 3.43 20.51
C PRO A 174 9.85 4.25 21.21
N GLU A 175 10.89 4.67 20.49
CA GLU A 175 12.06 5.35 21.06
C GLU A 175 11.77 6.82 21.44
N PRO A 176 12.00 7.22 22.70
CA PRO A 176 12.00 8.63 23.08
C PRO A 176 13.14 9.41 22.40
N PRO A 177 12.96 10.72 22.13
CA PRO A 177 11.79 11.53 22.47
C PRO A 177 10.63 11.45 21.46
N LEU A 178 10.85 10.83 20.29
CA LEU A 178 9.89 10.80 19.17
C LEU A 178 8.61 10.06 19.51
N ALA A 179 8.69 9.01 20.33
CA ALA A 179 7.55 8.20 20.76
C ALA A 179 6.29 8.97 21.19
N ARG A 180 6.47 10.17 21.79
CA ARG A 180 5.37 10.99 22.29
C ARG A 180 4.82 12.01 21.29
N TRP A 181 5.42 12.11 20.10
CA TRP A 181 5.00 13.10 19.11
C TRP A 181 3.61 12.74 18.58
N GLY A 182 2.74 13.73 18.54
CA GLY A 182 1.37 13.56 18.07
C GLY A 182 1.28 13.49 16.55
N LEU A 183 0.29 12.76 16.04
CA LEU A 183 -0.02 12.66 14.61
C LEU A 183 -1.33 13.36 14.27
N ASP A 184 -1.35 14.07 13.15
CA ASP A 184 -2.54 14.62 12.48
C ASP A 184 -2.26 14.72 10.99
N VAL A 185 -2.10 13.55 10.38
CA VAL A 185 -1.68 13.43 8.99
C VAL A 185 -2.83 12.84 8.19
N ARG A 186 -3.26 13.57 7.16
CA ARG A 186 -4.25 13.07 6.22
C ARG A 186 -3.56 12.23 5.16
N VAL A 187 -4.04 11.01 4.95
CA VAL A 187 -3.53 10.09 3.94
C VAL A 187 -4.62 9.87 2.90
N ARG A 188 -4.31 10.17 1.64
CA ARG A 188 -5.26 10.04 0.52
C ARG A 188 -4.62 9.33 -0.64
N GLY A 189 -5.41 8.58 -1.40
CA GLY A 189 -4.97 7.98 -2.65
C GLY A 189 -6.17 7.47 -3.43
N LYS A 190 -6.23 7.72 -4.74
CA LYS A 190 -7.31 7.23 -5.61
C LYS A 190 -6.74 6.22 -6.59
N GLU A 191 -7.32 5.02 -6.64
CA GLU A 191 -6.80 3.88 -7.42
C GLU A 191 -5.28 3.71 -7.24
N PHE A 192 -4.75 4.09 -6.08
CA PHE A 192 -3.31 4.30 -5.87
C PHE A 192 -2.57 2.98 -5.68
N LEU A 193 -3.24 1.96 -5.14
CA LEU A 193 -2.64 0.68 -4.82
C LEU A 193 -3.26 -0.40 -5.68
N ARG A 194 -2.42 -1.05 -6.48
CA ARG A 194 -2.77 -2.27 -7.18
C ARG A 194 -2.46 -3.46 -6.30
N VAL A 195 -3.42 -4.36 -6.15
CA VAL A 195 -3.26 -5.60 -5.39
C VAL A 195 -3.21 -6.75 -6.37
N LEU A 196 -2.14 -7.54 -6.31
CA LEU A 196 -1.92 -8.72 -7.11
C LEU A 196 -1.63 -9.90 -6.20
N SER A 197 -2.59 -10.81 -6.09
CA SER A 197 -2.46 -12.04 -5.32
C SER A 197 -3.03 -13.23 -6.11
N PRO A 198 -2.73 -14.48 -5.70
CA PRO A 198 -3.29 -15.65 -6.36
C PRO A 198 -4.82 -15.67 -6.36
N VAL A 199 -5.44 -15.16 -5.28
CA VAL A 199 -6.88 -15.25 -5.00
C VAL A 199 -7.64 -13.94 -5.21
N PHE A 200 -6.94 -12.84 -5.45
CA PHE A 200 -7.55 -11.51 -5.62
C PHE A 200 -6.68 -10.60 -6.46
N ARG A 201 -7.31 -9.86 -7.37
CA ARG A 201 -6.70 -8.74 -8.08
C ARG A 201 -7.60 -7.53 -7.97
N GLY A 202 -7.04 -6.34 -7.82
CA GLY A 202 -7.84 -5.11 -7.80
C GLY A 202 -7.06 -3.83 -7.61
N SER A 203 -7.80 -2.73 -7.59
CA SER A 203 -7.32 -1.36 -7.35
C SER A 203 -8.01 -0.78 -6.11
N VAL A 204 -7.22 -0.10 -5.29
CA VAL A 204 -7.63 0.39 -3.98
C VAL A 204 -7.51 1.92 -3.93
N SER A 205 -8.52 2.56 -3.36
CA SER A 205 -8.49 3.96 -2.94
C SER A 205 -8.57 4.07 -1.42
N THR A 206 -8.11 5.19 -0.87
CA THR A 206 -8.13 5.43 0.57
C THR A 206 -8.34 6.90 0.92
N GLY A 207 -9.02 7.13 2.03
CA GLY A 207 -9.14 8.41 2.70
C GLY A 207 -9.04 8.20 4.20
N LEU A 208 -7.82 8.28 4.73
CA LEU A 208 -7.51 8.02 6.13
C LEU A 208 -6.99 9.28 6.83
N GLN A 209 -7.21 9.32 8.13
CA GLN A 209 -6.64 10.27 9.05
C GLN A 209 -5.78 9.50 10.05
N LEU A 210 -4.48 9.79 10.07
CA LEU A 210 -3.56 9.29 11.08
C LEU A 210 -3.58 10.20 12.29
N THR A 211 -3.75 9.59 13.45
CA THR A 211 -3.89 10.23 14.76
C THR A 211 -3.10 9.44 15.82
N GLY A 212 -3.19 9.85 17.09
CA GLY A 212 -2.45 9.21 18.17
C GLY A 212 -1.03 9.74 18.26
N THR A 213 -0.10 8.87 18.63
CA THR A 213 1.33 9.23 18.77
C THR A 213 2.19 8.38 17.83
N LEU A 214 3.45 8.75 17.63
CA LEU A 214 4.37 7.90 16.87
C LEU A 214 4.56 6.51 17.49
N LYS A 215 4.47 6.37 18.82
CA LYS A 215 4.51 5.06 19.49
C LYS A 215 3.21 4.28 19.30
N GLU A 216 2.08 4.96 19.37
CA GLU A 216 0.75 4.36 19.30
C GLU A 216 -0.09 5.09 18.24
N PRO A 217 0.17 4.83 16.94
CA PRO A 217 -0.52 5.49 15.86
C PRO A 217 -1.86 4.82 15.59
N ALA A 218 -2.86 5.62 15.24
CA ALA A 218 -4.21 5.14 14.90
C ALA A 218 -4.64 5.69 13.54
N ALA A 219 -5.18 4.83 12.68
CA ALA A 219 -5.76 5.22 11.40
C ALA A 219 -7.29 5.22 11.49
N LEU A 220 -7.93 6.23 10.91
CA LEU A 220 -9.38 6.39 10.90
C LEU A 220 -9.85 6.76 9.50
N GLY A 221 -10.93 6.15 9.02
CA GLY A 221 -11.52 6.43 7.71
C GLY A 221 -11.78 5.18 6.90
N ASP A 222 -11.80 5.33 5.58
CA ASP A 222 -12.27 4.30 4.65
C ASP A 222 -11.20 3.95 3.62
N VAL A 223 -11.18 2.67 3.27
CA VAL A 223 -10.43 2.10 2.13
C VAL A 223 -11.46 1.42 1.23
N SER A 224 -11.45 1.74 -0.07
CA SER A 224 -12.39 1.20 -1.05
C SER A 224 -11.67 0.42 -2.14
N ILE A 225 -12.35 -0.57 -2.70
CA ILE A 225 -11.92 -1.28 -3.91
C ILE A 225 -12.75 -0.73 -5.06
N GLU A 226 -12.09 -0.04 -5.99
CA GLU A 226 -12.76 0.57 -7.14
C GLU A 226 -13.06 -0.48 -8.21
N LYS A 227 -12.08 -1.36 -8.45
CA LYS A 227 -12.18 -2.49 -9.39
C LYS A 227 -11.50 -3.69 -8.75
N GLY A 228 -12.13 -4.86 -8.78
CA GLY A 228 -11.51 -6.06 -8.27
C GLY A 228 -12.18 -7.33 -8.74
N GLN A 229 -11.45 -8.44 -8.64
CA GLN A 229 -11.91 -9.78 -8.95
C GLN A 229 -11.36 -10.77 -7.94
N ILE A 230 -12.25 -11.59 -7.40
CA ILE A 230 -11.91 -12.74 -6.56
C ILE A 230 -11.70 -13.93 -7.50
N LEU A 231 -10.55 -14.58 -7.33
CA LEU A 231 -10.06 -15.61 -8.24
C LEU A 231 -10.07 -16.96 -7.54
N PHE A 232 -10.73 -17.92 -8.17
CA PHE A 232 -10.70 -19.32 -7.77
C PHE A 232 -10.06 -20.14 -8.90
N PRO A 233 -9.56 -21.36 -8.61
CA PRO A 233 -8.97 -22.22 -9.63
C PRO A 233 -9.89 -22.53 -10.81
N PHE A 234 -11.20 -22.67 -10.57
CA PHE A 234 -12.19 -23.05 -11.58
C PHE A 234 -13.25 -21.98 -11.86
N GLY A 235 -13.15 -20.80 -11.22
CA GLY A 235 -14.13 -19.72 -11.40
C GLY A 235 -13.64 -18.37 -10.89
N SER A 236 -14.45 -17.34 -11.11
CA SER A 236 -14.14 -15.98 -10.66
C SER A 236 -15.40 -15.21 -10.29
N LEU A 237 -15.26 -14.25 -9.37
CA LEU A 237 -16.33 -13.34 -8.98
C LEU A 237 -15.83 -11.90 -9.10
N ASP A 238 -16.53 -11.07 -9.85
CA ASP A 238 -16.23 -9.65 -9.98
C ASP A 238 -16.71 -8.91 -8.71
N VAL A 239 -15.87 -8.07 -8.13
CA VAL A 239 -16.21 -7.28 -6.94
C VAL A 239 -17.12 -6.14 -7.34
N THR A 240 -18.33 -6.13 -6.79
CA THR A 240 -19.32 -5.06 -7.02
C THR A 240 -19.28 -3.99 -5.94
N ARG A 241 -18.76 -4.34 -4.75
CA ARG A 241 -18.52 -3.41 -3.65
C ARG A 241 -17.41 -3.97 -2.77
N GLY A 242 -16.42 -3.16 -2.44
CA GLY A 242 -15.41 -3.50 -1.44
C GLY A 242 -15.10 -2.29 -0.60
N ALA A 243 -15.35 -2.38 0.70
CA ALA A 243 -15.07 -1.32 1.66
C ALA A 243 -14.45 -1.90 2.93
N VAL A 244 -13.46 -1.20 3.46
CA VAL A 244 -12.84 -1.44 4.75
C VAL A 244 -12.91 -0.16 5.55
N GLN A 245 -13.39 -0.24 6.78
CA GLN A 245 -13.62 0.93 7.64
C GLN A 245 -12.83 0.80 8.93
N LEU A 246 -12.11 1.86 9.28
CA LEU A 246 -11.40 2.03 10.55
C LEU A 246 -12.09 3.13 11.34
N THR A 247 -12.66 2.78 12.50
CA THR A 247 -13.51 3.68 13.29
C THR A 247 -12.84 4.08 14.58
N ARG A 248 -13.32 5.15 15.22
CA ARG A 248 -12.80 5.57 16.53
C ARG A 248 -13.04 4.53 17.63
N GLN A 249 -14.11 3.73 17.50
CA GLN A 249 -14.41 2.66 18.44
C GLN A 249 -13.39 1.52 18.32
N ASN A 250 -12.93 1.23 17.11
CA ASN A 250 -12.02 0.13 16.80
C ASN A 250 -10.97 0.58 15.75
N PRO A 251 -9.99 1.42 16.13
CA PRO A 251 -9.03 2.01 15.19
C PRO A 251 -7.97 1.04 14.66
N HIS A 252 -7.89 -0.16 15.25
CA HIS A 252 -6.94 -1.20 14.85
C HIS A 252 -7.61 -2.49 14.37
N LEU A 253 -8.94 -2.56 14.44
CA LEU A 253 -9.72 -3.70 13.98
C LEU A 253 -10.67 -3.25 12.87
N PRO A 254 -10.22 -3.34 11.61
CA PRO A 254 -11.03 -2.93 10.47
C PRO A 254 -12.32 -3.72 10.35
N ARG A 255 -13.39 -3.04 9.93
CA ARG A 255 -14.64 -3.67 9.51
C ARG A 255 -14.65 -3.82 7.99
N VAL A 256 -14.93 -5.02 7.52
CA VAL A 256 -14.99 -5.36 6.11
C VAL A 256 -16.44 -5.44 5.62
N ASP A 257 -16.67 -4.99 4.39
CA ASP A 257 -17.94 -5.09 3.68
C ASP A 257 -17.66 -5.26 2.19
N PHE A 258 -17.71 -6.51 1.74
CA PHE A 258 -17.37 -6.91 0.39
C PHE A 258 -18.52 -7.69 -0.23
N ARG A 259 -18.78 -7.42 -1.50
CA ARG A 259 -19.75 -8.12 -2.33
C ARG A 259 -19.13 -8.42 -3.67
N GLY A 260 -19.32 -9.65 -4.14
CA GLY A 260 -18.90 -10.07 -5.46
C GLY A 260 -19.96 -10.93 -6.13
N GLN A 261 -19.95 -10.95 -7.46
CA GLN A 261 -20.86 -11.74 -8.25
C GLN A 261 -20.18 -12.28 -9.51
N GLY A 262 -20.64 -13.42 -10.01
CA GLY A 262 -20.14 -13.97 -11.27
C GLY A 262 -20.96 -15.16 -11.76
N MET A 263 -20.96 -15.36 -13.07
CA MET A 263 -21.55 -16.54 -13.70
C MET A 263 -20.47 -17.63 -13.78
N ASN A 264 -20.71 -18.78 -13.14
CA ASN A 264 -19.82 -19.93 -13.22
C ASN A 264 -20.66 -21.19 -13.41
N PHE A 265 -20.36 -21.98 -14.43
CA PHE A 265 -21.03 -23.23 -14.77
C PHE A 265 -22.55 -23.11 -14.95
N GLY A 266 -23.03 -21.97 -15.45
CA GLY A 266 -24.46 -21.67 -15.58
C GLY A 266 -25.15 -21.26 -14.28
N TYR A 267 -24.41 -21.09 -13.18
CA TYR A 267 -24.90 -20.58 -11.91
C TYR A 267 -24.48 -19.12 -11.71
N ASN A 268 -25.45 -18.26 -11.42
CA ASN A 268 -25.19 -16.91 -10.92
C ASN A 268 -24.79 -17.01 -9.45
N ILE A 269 -23.51 -16.84 -9.15
CA ILE A 269 -22.97 -16.92 -7.79
C ILE A 269 -22.77 -15.52 -7.25
N SER A 270 -23.11 -15.32 -5.98
CA SER A 270 -22.79 -14.11 -5.23
C SER A 270 -22.11 -14.46 -3.92
N VAL A 271 -21.15 -13.64 -3.50
CA VAL A 271 -20.49 -13.71 -2.19
C VAL A 271 -20.70 -12.40 -1.44
N GLU A 272 -20.98 -12.51 -0.14
CA GLU A 272 -21.00 -11.38 0.79
C GLU A 272 -20.05 -11.68 1.96
N VAL A 273 -19.13 -10.76 2.22
CA VAL A 273 -18.18 -10.82 3.34
C VAL A 273 -18.38 -9.59 4.21
N THR A 274 -18.78 -9.79 5.46
CA THR A 274 -19.09 -8.70 6.39
C THR A 274 -18.53 -8.98 7.78
N GLY A 275 -18.28 -7.94 8.58
CA GLY A 275 -17.86 -8.09 9.97
C GLY A 275 -16.45 -7.58 10.22
N ASN A 276 -15.82 -8.02 11.30
CA ASN A 276 -14.45 -7.61 11.62
C ASN A 276 -13.45 -8.41 10.77
N SER A 277 -12.30 -7.81 10.46
CA SER A 277 -11.29 -8.45 9.63
C SER A 277 -10.67 -9.72 10.23
N ASP A 278 -10.74 -9.88 11.56
CA ASP A 278 -10.26 -11.07 12.28
C ASP A 278 -11.28 -12.22 12.34
N SER A 279 -12.56 -11.90 12.08
CA SER A 279 -13.69 -12.82 12.22
C SER A 279 -14.80 -12.48 11.21
N PRO A 280 -14.49 -12.48 9.90
CA PRO A 280 -15.48 -12.13 8.89
C PRO A 280 -16.55 -13.21 8.74
N ASN A 281 -17.79 -12.80 8.58
CA ASN A 281 -18.89 -13.65 8.16
C ASN A 281 -18.92 -13.71 6.62
N ILE A 282 -18.81 -14.91 6.08
CA ILE A 282 -18.73 -15.16 4.63
C ILE A 282 -19.93 -16.00 4.21
N ILE A 283 -20.74 -15.47 3.29
CA ILE A 283 -21.94 -16.13 2.79
C ILE A 283 -21.85 -16.24 1.26
N PHE A 284 -22.05 -17.44 0.73
CA PHE A 284 -22.19 -17.70 -0.70
C PHE A 284 -23.62 -18.09 -1.02
N ASN A 285 -24.16 -17.51 -2.08
CA ASN A 285 -25.47 -17.85 -2.64
C ASN A 285 -25.35 -18.10 -4.13
N SER A 286 -26.30 -18.86 -4.70
CA SER A 286 -26.37 -19.05 -6.14
C SER A 286 -27.80 -19.13 -6.65
N VAL A 287 -27.96 -18.85 -7.94
CA VAL A 287 -29.17 -19.13 -8.72
C VAL A 287 -28.79 -19.93 -9.96
N PRO A 288 -29.28 -21.18 -10.15
CA PRO A 288 -30.12 -21.97 -9.23
C PRO A 288 -29.49 -22.21 -7.84
N SER A 289 -30.33 -22.55 -6.85
CA SER A 289 -29.87 -22.66 -5.45
C SER A 289 -28.92 -23.83 -5.23
N LEU A 290 -27.76 -23.54 -4.66
CA LEU A 290 -26.77 -24.51 -4.21
C LEU A 290 -26.44 -24.26 -2.74
N SER A 291 -25.97 -25.28 -2.05
CA SER A 291 -25.34 -25.11 -0.74
C SER A 291 -23.98 -24.41 -0.89
N THR A 292 -23.53 -23.71 0.16
CA THR A 292 -22.19 -23.10 0.20
C THR A 292 -21.09 -24.13 -0.09
N ARG A 293 -21.24 -25.37 0.38
CA ARG A 293 -20.28 -26.44 0.12
C ARG A 293 -20.18 -26.79 -1.36
N GLU A 294 -21.32 -26.90 -2.05
CA GLU A 294 -21.37 -27.16 -3.49
C GLU A 294 -20.76 -26.00 -4.29
N ILE A 295 -21.07 -24.76 -3.92
CA ILE A 295 -20.45 -23.57 -4.54
C ILE A 295 -18.92 -23.60 -4.37
N MET A 296 -18.44 -23.90 -3.16
CA MET A 296 -17.01 -23.96 -2.89
C MET A 296 -16.33 -25.09 -3.66
N LEU A 297 -16.91 -26.29 -3.71
CA LEU A 297 -16.38 -27.42 -4.50
C LEU A 297 -16.34 -27.09 -5.99
N MET A 298 -17.38 -26.43 -6.51
CA MET A 298 -17.43 -25.98 -7.90
C MET A 298 -16.33 -24.95 -8.22
N LEU A 299 -16.14 -23.95 -7.37
CA LEU A 299 -15.14 -22.90 -7.60
C LEU A 299 -13.70 -23.39 -7.39
N THR A 300 -13.47 -24.30 -6.43
CA THR A 300 -12.13 -24.73 -6.00
C THR A 300 -11.66 -26.05 -6.60
N ALA A 301 -12.56 -27.02 -6.79
CA ALA A 301 -12.28 -28.36 -7.32
C ALA A 301 -12.89 -28.62 -8.70
N GLY A 302 -13.76 -27.73 -9.20
CA GLY A 302 -14.43 -27.89 -10.49
C GLY A 302 -15.55 -28.92 -10.50
N GLU A 303 -16.10 -29.28 -9.33
CA GLU A 303 -17.23 -30.21 -9.22
C GLU A 303 -18.55 -29.52 -9.55
N ILE A 304 -19.25 -29.98 -10.59
CA ILE A 304 -20.52 -29.38 -11.02
C ILE A 304 -21.66 -30.03 -10.20
N PRO A 305 -22.49 -29.27 -9.46
CA PRO A 305 -23.45 -29.82 -8.48
C PRO A 305 -24.65 -30.61 -9.05
N SER A 306 -24.67 -30.87 -10.35
CA SER A 306 -25.63 -31.78 -10.99
C SER A 306 -24.81 -32.73 -11.85
N GLY A 307 -24.85 -34.03 -11.53
CA GLY A 307 -23.97 -35.07 -12.07
C GLY A 307 -24.10 -35.38 -13.57
N ALA A 308 -24.39 -34.38 -14.40
CA ALA A 308 -24.41 -34.49 -15.85
C ALA A 308 -23.01 -34.30 -16.47
N TYR A 309 -22.11 -33.55 -15.83
CA TYR A 309 -20.79 -33.26 -16.40
C TYR A 309 -19.71 -33.13 -15.29
N SER A 310 -18.60 -33.83 -15.48
CA SER A 310 -17.36 -33.66 -14.70
C SER A 310 -16.25 -33.35 -15.68
N TYR A 311 -15.32 -32.49 -15.27
CA TYR A 311 -14.07 -32.32 -16.01
C TYR A 311 -13.37 -33.67 -16.21
N THR A 312 -12.69 -33.83 -17.35
CA THR A 312 -11.65 -34.84 -17.47
C THR A 312 -10.44 -34.45 -16.60
N ASP A 313 -9.65 -35.42 -16.15
CA ASP A 313 -8.44 -35.12 -15.35
C ASP A 313 -7.44 -34.22 -16.11
N VAL A 314 -7.45 -34.30 -17.44
CA VAL A 314 -6.64 -33.43 -18.33
C VAL A 314 -7.13 -31.98 -18.29
N ASP A 315 -8.44 -31.74 -18.30
CA ASP A 315 -9.02 -30.40 -18.22
C ASP A 315 -8.79 -29.76 -16.84
N LYS A 316 -8.85 -30.56 -15.77
CA LYS A 316 -8.49 -30.09 -14.42
C LYS A 316 -7.02 -29.70 -14.33
N ALA A 317 -6.14 -30.56 -14.85
CA ALA A 317 -4.70 -30.31 -14.84
C ALA A 317 -4.31 -29.07 -15.65
N SER A 318 -4.92 -28.87 -16.82
CA SER A 318 -4.67 -27.69 -17.66
C SER A 318 -5.16 -26.39 -17.01
N LYS A 319 -6.35 -26.38 -16.38
CA LYS A 319 -6.84 -25.21 -15.63
C LYS A 319 -5.98 -24.86 -14.44
N LEU A 320 -5.58 -25.86 -13.65
CA LEU A 320 -4.66 -25.66 -12.54
C LEU A 320 -3.30 -25.15 -13.04
N GLY A 321 -2.78 -25.74 -14.11
CA GLY A 321 -1.55 -25.28 -14.78
C GLY A 321 -1.63 -23.82 -15.23
N TYR A 322 -2.76 -23.40 -15.82
CA TYR A 322 -2.99 -22.01 -16.18
C TYR A 322 -3.13 -21.11 -14.95
N PHE A 323 -3.94 -21.48 -13.95
CA PHE A 323 -4.14 -20.67 -12.75
C PHE A 323 -2.82 -20.39 -12.02
N LEU A 324 -1.95 -21.41 -11.95
CA LEU A 324 -0.60 -21.30 -11.38
C LEU A 324 0.38 -20.58 -12.32
N GLY A 325 0.26 -20.76 -13.64
CA GLY A 325 1.18 -20.23 -14.65
C GLY A 325 0.83 -18.87 -15.25
N LYS A 326 -0.37 -18.34 -15.00
CA LYS A 326 -0.86 -17.07 -15.60
C LYS A 326 0.06 -15.89 -15.32
N GLU A 327 0.68 -15.86 -14.14
CA GLU A 327 1.58 -14.78 -13.75
C GLU A 327 2.88 -14.84 -14.55
N PHE A 328 3.40 -16.05 -14.76
CA PHE A 328 4.55 -16.30 -15.62
C PHE A 328 4.27 -15.98 -17.09
N ILE A 329 3.07 -16.31 -17.60
CA ILE A 329 2.66 -16.02 -18.98
C ILE A 329 2.57 -14.51 -19.20
N ASN A 330 1.96 -13.77 -18.26
CA ASN A 330 1.87 -12.30 -18.35
C ASN A 330 3.25 -11.65 -18.39
N GLN A 331 4.18 -12.13 -17.55
CA GLN A 331 5.57 -11.68 -17.52
C GLN A 331 6.32 -12.01 -18.83
N LEU A 332 6.12 -13.20 -19.38
CA LEU A 332 6.75 -13.64 -20.64
C LEU A 332 6.25 -12.82 -21.85
N LEU A 333 4.98 -12.44 -21.85
CA LEU A 333 4.37 -11.62 -22.90
C LEU A 333 4.66 -10.12 -22.75
N GLY A 334 5.41 -9.71 -21.72
CA GLY A 334 5.71 -8.30 -21.46
C GLY A 334 4.46 -7.46 -21.21
N LEU A 335 3.37 -8.08 -20.77
CA LEU A 335 2.14 -7.37 -20.42
C LEU A 335 2.34 -6.71 -19.07
N ASP A 336 2.10 -5.39 -18.99
CA ASP A 336 2.18 -4.68 -17.71
C ASP A 336 1.18 -5.31 -16.74
N PRO A 337 1.62 -5.79 -15.55
CA PRO A 337 0.79 -6.58 -14.61
C PRO A 337 -0.47 -5.91 -14.07
N GLY A 338 -0.83 -4.72 -14.53
CA GLY A 338 -2.20 -4.26 -14.32
C GLY A 338 -2.68 -3.15 -15.23
N GLU A 339 -2.24 -3.16 -16.48
CA GLU A 339 -3.23 -2.87 -17.50
C GLU A 339 -4.06 -4.13 -17.70
N ASP A 340 -5.36 -4.10 -17.35
CA ASP A 340 -6.32 -5.17 -17.67
C ASP A 340 -6.62 -5.20 -19.18
N LYS A 341 -5.56 -5.31 -19.99
CA LYS A 341 -5.62 -5.42 -21.44
C LYS A 341 -6.09 -6.79 -21.85
N LEU A 342 -5.75 -7.84 -21.11
CA LEU A 342 -6.19 -9.20 -21.39
C LEU A 342 -7.21 -9.67 -20.35
N LEU A 343 -8.44 -9.86 -20.78
CA LEU A 343 -9.51 -10.47 -20.00
C LEU A 343 -9.70 -11.91 -20.48
N PHE A 344 -9.56 -12.86 -19.56
CA PHE A 344 -9.82 -14.27 -19.84
C PHE A 344 -10.95 -14.74 -18.92
N ARG A 345 -12.07 -15.15 -19.51
CA ARG A 345 -13.20 -15.78 -18.82
C ARG A 345 -13.32 -17.22 -19.28
N THR A 346 -13.52 -18.14 -18.37
CA THR A 346 -13.68 -19.56 -18.69
C THR A 346 -14.72 -20.19 -17.78
N GLY A 347 -15.48 -21.13 -18.32
CA GLY A 347 -16.46 -21.88 -17.55
C GLY A 347 -17.64 -21.03 -17.10
N GLU A 348 -18.01 -19.97 -17.84
CA GLU A 348 -19.29 -19.28 -17.61
C GLU A 348 -20.45 -20.28 -17.84
N TYR A 349 -20.31 -21.12 -18.87
CA TYR A 349 -21.18 -22.26 -19.17
C TYR A 349 -20.37 -23.52 -19.54
N VAL A 350 -21.05 -24.66 -19.51
CA VAL A 350 -20.58 -25.95 -20.03
C VAL A 350 -21.43 -26.31 -21.25
N THR A 351 -20.82 -26.78 -22.31
CA THR A 351 -21.50 -27.28 -23.52
C THR A 351 -22.15 -28.64 -23.26
N ASP A 352 -23.05 -29.08 -24.13
CA ASP A 352 -23.77 -30.35 -23.99
C ASP A 352 -22.85 -31.59 -24.04
N ASP A 353 -21.64 -31.47 -24.57
CA ASP A 353 -20.60 -32.51 -24.61
C ASP A 353 -19.55 -32.36 -23.50
N GLY A 354 -19.80 -31.48 -22.52
CA GLY A 354 -18.97 -31.33 -21.32
C GLY A 354 -17.75 -30.42 -21.48
N GLN A 355 -17.61 -29.72 -22.61
CA GLN A 355 -16.53 -28.75 -22.81
C GLN A 355 -16.86 -27.41 -22.16
N LEU A 356 -15.82 -26.69 -21.76
CA LEU A 356 -15.99 -25.37 -21.18
C LEU A 356 -16.05 -24.30 -22.23
N THR A 357 -16.94 -23.34 -22.01
CA THR A 357 -16.85 -22.06 -22.69
C THR A 357 -15.62 -21.29 -22.27
N TYR A 358 -15.05 -20.53 -23.19
CA TYR A 358 -13.98 -19.58 -22.89
C TYR A 358 -14.16 -18.32 -23.73
N ARG A 359 -13.75 -17.19 -23.18
CA ARG A 359 -13.75 -15.89 -23.85
C ARG A 359 -12.45 -15.19 -23.52
N ILE A 360 -11.74 -14.79 -24.56
CA ILE A 360 -10.52 -14.01 -24.50
C ILE A 360 -10.84 -12.65 -25.09
N GLU A 361 -10.64 -11.58 -24.34
CA GLU A 361 -10.80 -10.21 -24.82
C GLU A 361 -9.49 -9.46 -24.61
N TYR A 362 -8.93 -8.90 -25.69
CA TYR A 362 -7.75 -8.06 -25.65
C TYR A 362 -8.15 -6.61 -25.97
N ARG A 363 -8.02 -5.72 -24.98
CA ARG A 363 -8.28 -4.29 -25.12
C ARG A 363 -7.10 -3.64 -25.85
N LEU A 364 -7.35 -3.16 -27.06
CA LEU A 364 -6.38 -2.45 -27.88
C LEU A 364 -6.19 -1.02 -27.35
N ILE A 365 -7.31 -0.36 -27.04
CA ILE A 365 -7.44 1.00 -26.50
C ILE A 365 -8.75 1.08 -25.70
N ASP A 366 -8.96 2.14 -24.91
CA ASP A 366 -10.08 2.24 -23.95
C ASP A 366 -11.47 1.93 -24.54
N TRP A 367 -11.70 2.32 -25.80
CA TRP A 367 -12.97 2.13 -26.48
C TRP A 367 -13.00 0.92 -27.43
N LEU A 368 -11.90 0.20 -27.64
CA LEU A 368 -11.82 -0.91 -28.60
C LEU A 368 -11.12 -2.14 -28.02
N SER A 369 -11.82 -3.27 -28.07
CA SER A 369 -11.25 -4.59 -27.79
C SER A 369 -11.44 -5.53 -28.98
N VAL A 370 -10.52 -6.47 -29.18
CA VAL A 370 -10.74 -7.68 -29.97
C VAL A 370 -11.10 -8.82 -29.03
N PHE A 371 -12.00 -9.70 -29.42
CA PHE A 371 -12.31 -10.88 -28.64
C PHE A 371 -12.46 -12.13 -29.49
N GLY A 372 -12.22 -13.28 -28.87
CA GLY A 372 -12.57 -14.60 -29.36
C GLY A 372 -13.27 -15.38 -28.26
N GLU A 373 -14.29 -16.16 -28.61
CA GLU A 373 -15.01 -16.99 -27.65
C GLU A 373 -15.44 -18.33 -28.24
N TYR A 374 -15.51 -19.32 -27.37
CA TYR A 374 -16.17 -20.59 -27.61
C TYR A 374 -17.41 -20.67 -26.73
N THR A 375 -18.57 -20.78 -27.37
CA THR A 375 -19.87 -20.61 -26.71
C THR A 375 -20.49 -21.95 -26.27
N ARG A 376 -21.56 -21.88 -25.47
CA ARG A 376 -22.30 -23.07 -25.02
C ARG A 376 -22.89 -23.91 -26.17
N PHE A 377 -23.06 -23.29 -27.35
CA PHE A 377 -23.60 -23.92 -28.54
C PHE A 377 -22.52 -24.54 -29.43
N ARG A 378 -21.25 -24.54 -28.98
CA ARG A 378 -20.06 -25.04 -29.70
C ARG A 378 -19.66 -24.19 -30.90
N ASP A 379 -20.10 -22.93 -30.92
CA ASP A 379 -19.67 -21.97 -31.93
C ASP A 379 -18.38 -21.27 -31.50
N TYR A 380 -17.48 -21.08 -32.46
CA TYR A 380 -16.31 -20.22 -32.34
C TYR A 380 -16.66 -18.85 -32.91
N ASN A 381 -16.70 -17.84 -32.05
CA ASN A 381 -16.95 -16.47 -32.46
C ASN A 381 -15.70 -15.63 -32.27
N GLY A 382 -15.55 -14.62 -33.11
CA GLY A 382 -14.52 -13.60 -32.95
C GLY A 382 -15.02 -12.26 -33.47
N GLY A 383 -14.58 -11.17 -32.86
CA GLY A 383 -15.05 -9.86 -33.25
C GLY A 383 -14.34 -8.70 -32.58
N LEU A 384 -14.80 -7.51 -32.94
CA LEU A 384 -14.40 -6.25 -32.32
C LEU A 384 -15.53 -5.76 -31.42
N LYS A 385 -15.17 -5.27 -30.24
CA LYS A 385 -16.08 -4.71 -29.25
C LYS A 385 -15.75 -3.23 -29.06
N PHE A 386 -16.75 -2.39 -29.25
CA PHE A 386 -16.63 -0.94 -29.12
C PHE A 386 -17.34 -0.47 -27.84
N ASN A 387 -16.61 0.13 -26.90
CA ASN A 387 -17.18 0.75 -25.72
C ASN A 387 -17.43 2.24 -26.02
N LEU A 388 -18.63 2.55 -26.53
CA LEU A 388 -19.02 3.91 -26.93
C LEU A 388 -19.31 4.84 -25.74
N TYR A 389 -19.57 4.26 -24.56
CA TYR A 389 -19.80 4.98 -23.30
C TYR A 389 -19.17 4.21 -22.14
N SER A 390 -18.38 4.92 -21.34
CA SER A 390 -17.84 4.48 -20.04
C SER A 390 -18.34 5.48 -19.01
N ARG A 391 -19.05 5.03 -17.96
CA ARG A 391 -19.47 5.88 -16.84
C ARG A 391 -18.44 5.87 -15.73
#